data_AF-P0DMI6-F1
#
_entry.id   AF-P0DMI6-F1
#
_cell.length_a   1.000
_cell.length_b   1.000
_cell.length_c   1.000
_cell.angle_alpha   90.00
_cell.angle_beta   90.00
_cell.angle_gamma   90.00
#
_symmetry.space_group_name_H-M   'P 1'
#
loop_
_entity.id
_entity.type
_entity.pdbx_description
1 polymer ?
#
loop_
_entity_poly.entity_id
_entity_poly.type
_entity_poly.pdbx_seq_one_letter_code
_entity_poly.pdbx_strand_id
1 'polypeptide(L)'
;MHTPKHAIRRMSKGEMEFFEGRCQRMGEAERTVWGTKWCGSGNEATSGIDLGYFKNLDSCCRTHDHCDNIPAGETKYGLTNEGIYTMMNCKCESVFKQCLKDVTGVFEGPAAAAVRKIYFDLYGNGCYSVQCPAGGRSARTGGCPNGVATYTGETGYGAWLLNKANG
;
A
#
# COMPACT_ATOMS: atom_id res chain seq x y z
N MET A 1 29.57 8.38 -36.60
CA MET A 1 29.44 8.88 -35.21
C MET A 1 28.70 7.82 -34.42
N HIS A 2 29.33 7.20 -33.43
CA HIS A 2 28.70 6.22 -32.54
C HIS A 2 28.07 6.97 -31.35
N THR A 3 26.76 6.86 -31.16
CA THR A 3 26.09 7.36 -29.96
C THR A 3 26.48 6.50 -28.75
N PRO A 4 26.69 7.09 -27.55
CA PRO A 4 26.96 6.32 -26.35
C PRO A 4 25.80 5.36 -26.07
N LYS A 5 26.11 4.09 -25.71
CA LYS A 5 25.11 3.07 -25.36
C LYS A 5 24.24 3.44 -24.15
N HIS A 6 24.59 4.50 -23.43
CA HIS A 6 23.86 5.06 -22.30
C HIS A 6 23.67 6.57 -22.47
N ALA A 7 22.72 6.98 -23.31
CA ALA A 7 22.25 8.36 -23.30
C ALA A 7 21.39 8.58 -22.05
N ILE A 8 21.89 9.38 -21.09
CA ILE A 8 21.12 9.79 -19.91
C ILE A 8 20.03 10.74 -20.40
N ARG A 9 18.75 10.36 -20.24
CA ARG A 9 17.62 11.26 -20.51
C ARG A 9 17.69 12.43 -19.52
N ARG A 10 17.79 13.66 -20.03
CA ARG A 10 17.66 14.87 -19.20
C ARG A 10 16.27 14.88 -18.58
N MET A 11 16.22 14.99 -17.26
CA MET A 11 14.99 15.23 -16.53
C MET A 11 14.48 16.63 -16.88
N SER A 12 13.17 16.76 -17.04
CA SER A 12 12.52 18.07 -17.16
C SER A 12 12.74 18.88 -15.89
N LYS A 13 12.70 20.21 -16.01
CA LYS A 13 12.80 21.11 -14.86
C LYS A 13 11.76 20.77 -13.78
N GLY A 14 10.53 20.48 -14.19
CA GLY A 14 9.46 20.09 -13.26
C GLY A 14 9.71 18.75 -12.57
N GLU A 15 10.31 17.76 -13.25
CA GLU A 15 10.75 16.52 -12.59
C GLU A 15 11.82 16.80 -11.55
N MET A 16 12.85 17.60 -11.88
CA MET A 16 13.89 17.96 -10.92
C MET A 16 13.35 18.70 -9.70
N GLU A 17 12.53 19.74 -9.90
CA GLU A 17 11.94 20.53 -8.80
C GLU A 17 11.08 19.65 -7.87
N PHE A 18 10.36 18.67 -8.44
CA PHE A 18 9.62 17.68 -7.65
C PHE A 18 10.56 16.83 -6.78
N PHE A 19 11.68 16.36 -7.33
CA PHE A 19 12.62 15.55 -6.56
C PHE A 19 13.36 16.36 -5.48
N GLU A 20 13.80 17.57 -5.81
CA GLU A 20 14.46 18.47 -4.86
C GLU A 20 13.54 18.85 -3.69
N GLY A 21 12.27 19.15 -3.97
CA GLY A 21 11.30 19.52 -2.94
C GLY A 21 11.09 18.43 -1.87
N ARG A 22 11.10 17.15 -2.25
CA ARG A 22 10.94 16.05 -1.28
C ARG A 22 12.23 15.77 -0.49
N CYS A 23 13.41 16.05 -1.04
CA CYS A 23 14.68 16.01 -0.28
C CYS A 23 14.71 17.07 0.84
N GLN A 24 14.12 18.25 0.59
CA GLN A 24 14.05 19.31 1.59
C GLN A 24 13.06 19.01 2.73
N ARG A 25 12.10 18.09 2.48
CA ARG A 25 11.04 17.72 3.43
C ARG A 25 11.28 16.38 4.13
N MET A 26 12.51 15.87 4.13
CA MET A 26 12.82 14.53 4.65
C MET A 26 12.30 14.23 6.07
N GLY A 27 12.00 15.23 6.91
CA GLY A 27 11.35 15.04 8.22
C GLY A 27 9.84 14.76 8.22
N GLU A 28 9.13 15.05 7.13
CA GLU A 28 7.70 14.72 6.93
C GLU A 28 7.47 13.77 5.74
N ALA A 29 8.47 13.62 4.87
CA ALA A 29 8.46 12.86 3.61
C ALA A 29 8.67 11.35 3.77
N GLU A 30 8.48 10.81 4.97
CA GLU A 30 8.47 9.36 5.21
C GLU A 30 7.05 8.79 5.32
N ARG A 31 6.06 9.42 4.68
CA ARG A 31 4.71 8.84 4.61
C ARG A 31 4.41 8.16 3.30
N THR A 32 5.06 8.53 2.20
CA THR A 32 4.77 7.94 0.88
C THR A 32 6.03 7.64 0.08
N VAL A 33 5.99 6.57 -0.70
CA VAL A 33 7.06 6.16 -1.61
C VAL A 33 7.34 7.25 -2.64
N TRP A 34 8.62 7.47 -2.93
CA TRP A 34 9.04 8.46 -3.92
C TRP A 34 8.35 8.24 -5.27
N GLY A 35 7.78 9.32 -5.82
CA GLY A 35 7.00 9.30 -7.07
C GLY A 35 5.53 8.90 -6.91
N THR A 36 5.06 8.56 -5.72
CA THR A 36 3.65 8.21 -5.43
C THR A 36 3.06 9.19 -4.41
N LYS A 37 1.73 9.14 -4.25
CA LYS A 37 0.97 9.92 -3.26
C LYS A 37 0.18 9.05 -2.30
N TRP A 38 -0.03 7.77 -2.63
CA TRP A 38 -0.86 6.82 -1.88
C TRP A 38 -0.08 5.63 -1.33
N CYS A 39 1.15 5.38 -1.77
CA CYS A 39 1.89 4.22 -1.29
C CYS A 39 2.65 4.53 0.01
N GLY A 40 2.03 4.33 1.17
CA GLY A 40 2.69 4.35 2.47
C GLY A 40 1.72 4.57 3.64
N SER A 41 2.18 5.13 4.76
CA SER A 41 1.34 5.37 5.93
C SER A 41 0.46 6.60 5.73
N GLY A 42 -0.71 6.40 5.13
CA GLY A 42 -1.63 7.46 4.71
C GLY A 42 -1.35 7.90 3.28
N ASN A 43 -1.75 9.13 2.92
CA ASN A 43 -1.54 9.67 1.59
C ASN A 43 -1.24 11.18 1.62
N GLU A 44 -0.63 11.66 0.55
CA GLU A 44 -0.32 13.07 0.27
C GLU A 44 -1.20 13.64 -0.85
N ALA A 45 -2.26 12.91 -1.22
CA ALA A 45 -3.14 13.27 -2.32
C ALA A 45 -4.09 14.40 -1.95
N THR A 46 -4.23 15.38 -2.84
CA THR A 46 -5.17 16.51 -2.64
C THR A 46 -6.62 16.14 -2.97
N SER A 47 -6.81 15.06 -3.72
CA SER A 47 -8.13 14.52 -4.09
C SER A 47 -8.02 13.05 -4.41
N GLY A 48 -9.16 12.35 -4.48
CA GLY A 48 -9.19 10.94 -4.84
C GLY A 48 -8.52 10.64 -6.19
N ILE A 49 -8.55 11.54 -7.17
CA ILE A 49 -7.95 11.30 -8.50
C ILE A 49 -6.50 11.77 -8.60
N ASP A 50 -5.95 12.34 -7.54
CA ASP A 50 -4.62 12.92 -7.53
C ASP A 50 -3.56 11.83 -7.37
N LEU A 51 -2.87 11.53 -8.47
CA LEU A 51 -1.80 10.52 -8.53
C LEU A 51 -0.45 11.19 -8.74
N GLY A 52 0.60 10.56 -8.20
CA GLY A 52 2.00 10.93 -8.37
C GLY A 52 2.54 10.60 -9.77
N TYR A 53 3.87 10.75 -9.90
CA TYR A 53 4.60 10.48 -11.14
C TYR A 53 4.47 9.02 -11.59
N PHE A 54 4.54 8.07 -10.65
CA PHE A 54 4.38 6.64 -10.92
C PHE A 54 2.91 6.23 -10.92
N LYS A 55 2.16 6.69 -11.93
CA LYS A 55 0.69 6.65 -11.93
C LYS A 55 0.11 5.24 -11.76
N ASN A 56 0.69 4.21 -12.39
CA ASN A 56 0.13 2.86 -12.30
C ASN A 56 0.37 2.26 -10.92
N LEU A 57 1.59 2.41 -10.38
CA LEU A 57 1.93 2.02 -9.01
C LEU A 57 1.03 2.74 -8.00
N ASP A 58 0.91 4.05 -8.14
CA ASP A 58 0.15 4.88 -7.20
C ASP A 58 -1.35 4.56 -7.24
N SER A 59 -1.89 4.24 -8.41
CA SER A 59 -3.27 3.77 -8.56
C SER A 59 -3.53 2.45 -7.83
N CYS A 60 -2.54 1.54 -7.78
CA CYS A 60 -2.65 0.31 -6.98
C CYS A 60 -2.80 0.65 -5.50
N CYS A 61 -1.94 1.53 -4.97
CA CYS A 61 -1.96 1.92 -3.57
C CYS A 61 -3.23 2.70 -3.20
N ARG A 62 -3.67 3.63 -4.05
CA ARG A 62 -4.95 4.34 -3.86
C ARG A 62 -6.13 3.36 -3.72
N THR A 63 -6.20 2.37 -4.61
CA THR A 63 -7.30 1.38 -4.60
C THR A 63 -7.24 0.54 -3.34
N HIS A 64 -6.04 0.19 -2.90
CA HIS A 64 -5.80 -0.57 -1.68
C HIS A 64 -6.19 0.23 -0.42
N ASP A 65 -5.82 1.51 -0.32
CA ASP A 65 -6.19 2.41 0.80
C ASP A 65 -7.71 2.53 1.01
N HIS A 66 -8.49 2.46 -0.06
CA HIS A 66 -9.96 2.54 -0.01
C HIS A 66 -10.64 1.19 0.17
N CYS A 67 -9.87 0.11 0.28
CA CYS A 67 -10.40 -1.23 0.47
C CYS A 67 -10.78 -1.48 1.93
N ASP A 68 -11.58 -2.53 2.17
CA ASP A 68 -11.99 -2.91 3.51
C ASP A 68 -10.79 -3.18 4.42
N ASN A 69 -10.72 -2.45 5.53
CA ASN A 69 -9.62 -2.50 6.47
C ASN A 69 -10.06 -2.26 7.93
N ILE A 70 -9.10 -2.47 8.85
CA ILE A 70 -9.19 -2.19 10.29
C ILE A 70 -7.99 -1.29 10.66
N PRO A 71 -8.21 0.00 10.96
CA PRO A 71 -7.14 0.90 11.41
C PRO A 71 -6.46 0.39 12.70
N ALA A 72 -5.26 0.88 12.98
CA ALA A 72 -4.54 0.56 14.22
C ALA A 72 -5.39 0.91 15.46
N GLY A 73 -5.50 -0.01 16.42
CA GLY A 73 -6.30 0.12 17.64
C GLY A 73 -7.82 -0.06 17.47
N GLU A 74 -8.31 -0.13 16.24
CA GLU A 74 -9.75 -0.26 15.98
C GLU A 74 -10.21 -1.73 16.00
N THR A 75 -11.50 -1.91 16.28
CA THR A 75 -12.13 -3.23 16.29
C THR A 75 -13.21 -3.32 15.22
N LYS A 76 -13.16 -4.37 14.40
CA LYS A 76 -14.14 -4.65 13.36
C LYS A 76 -14.31 -6.15 13.17
N TYR A 77 -15.53 -6.61 12.91
CA TYR A 77 -15.84 -8.04 12.72
C TYR A 77 -15.36 -8.93 13.89
N GLY A 78 -15.39 -8.40 15.13
CA GLY A 78 -14.91 -9.11 16.31
C GLY A 78 -13.38 -9.29 16.40
N LEU A 79 -12.61 -8.62 15.53
CA LEU A 79 -11.14 -8.62 15.54
C LEU A 79 -10.64 -7.20 15.84
N THR A 80 -9.74 -7.09 16.82
CA THR A 80 -9.03 -5.84 17.14
C THR A 80 -7.67 -5.84 16.45
N ASN A 81 -7.33 -4.75 15.77
CA ASN A 81 -6.01 -4.58 15.20
C ASN A 81 -5.06 -4.01 16.26
N GLU A 82 -4.28 -4.88 16.91
CA GLU A 82 -3.28 -4.50 17.92
C GLU A 82 -1.98 -3.96 17.31
N GLY A 83 -1.83 -4.00 15.98
CA GLY A 83 -0.65 -3.51 15.30
C GLY A 83 -0.64 -1.98 15.13
N ILE A 84 0.55 -1.43 14.85
CA ILE A 84 0.73 0.03 14.69
C ILE A 84 0.27 0.58 13.33
N TYR A 85 -0.02 -0.30 12.36
CA TYR A 85 -0.47 0.07 11.02
C TYR A 85 -1.81 -0.60 10.69
N THR A 86 -2.50 -0.06 9.69
CA THR A 86 -3.77 -0.59 9.18
C THR A 86 -3.66 -2.05 8.75
N MET A 87 -4.59 -2.89 9.20
CA MET A 87 -4.73 -4.28 8.77
C MET A 87 -5.76 -4.38 7.65
N MET A 88 -5.42 -5.06 6.57
CA MET A 88 -6.23 -5.12 5.35
C MET A 88 -6.95 -6.46 5.20
N ASN A 89 -8.07 -6.45 4.47
CA ASN A 89 -8.76 -7.69 4.10
C ASN A 89 -7.93 -8.52 3.12
N CYS A 90 -7.85 -9.84 3.31
CA CYS A 90 -7.03 -10.72 2.47
C CYS A 90 -7.42 -10.72 0.98
N LYS A 91 -8.68 -10.39 0.65
CA LYS A 91 -9.09 -10.19 -0.74
C LYS A 91 -8.52 -8.90 -1.35
N CYS A 92 -8.44 -7.84 -0.55
CA CYS A 92 -7.79 -6.59 -0.97
C CYS A 92 -6.29 -6.80 -1.18
N GLU A 93 -5.65 -7.53 -0.27
CA GLU A 93 -4.22 -7.86 -0.33
C GLU A 93 -3.86 -8.68 -1.58
N SER A 94 -4.69 -9.64 -1.98
CA SER A 94 -4.44 -10.43 -3.19
C SER A 94 -4.58 -9.60 -4.46
N VAL A 95 -5.59 -8.72 -4.54
CA VAL A 95 -5.78 -7.76 -5.63
C VAL A 95 -4.61 -6.77 -5.69
N PHE A 96 -4.18 -6.24 -4.55
CA PHE A 96 -3.05 -5.32 -4.46
C PHE A 96 -1.74 -5.97 -4.93
N LYS A 97 -1.45 -7.18 -4.45
CA LYS A 97 -0.28 -7.95 -4.87
C LYS A 97 -0.26 -8.21 -6.37
N GLN A 98 -1.43 -8.47 -6.97
CA GLN A 98 -1.54 -8.65 -8.41
C GLN A 98 -1.36 -7.33 -9.16
N CYS A 99 -2.00 -6.25 -8.71
CA CYS A 99 -1.84 -4.92 -9.29
C CYS A 99 -0.37 -4.50 -9.35
N LEU A 100 0.38 -4.68 -8.25
CA LEU A 100 1.82 -4.37 -8.23
C LEU A 100 2.66 -5.22 -9.20
N LYS A 101 2.24 -6.46 -9.52
CA LYS A 101 2.92 -7.29 -10.51
C LYS A 101 2.64 -6.83 -11.94
N ASP A 102 1.46 -6.28 -12.17
CA ASP A 102 1.01 -5.84 -13.50
C ASP A 102 1.56 -4.45 -13.87
N VAL A 103 2.12 -3.71 -12.91
CA VAL A 103 2.85 -2.46 -13.18
C VAL A 103 4.12 -2.76 -13.98
N THR A 104 4.18 -2.18 -15.18
CA THR A 104 5.31 -2.30 -16.10
C THR A 104 5.98 -0.96 -16.34
N GLY A 105 7.16 -0.97 -16.97
CA GLY A 105 7.92 0.23 -17.33
C GLY A 105 9.31 0.28 -16.70
N VAL A 106 10.19 1.07 -17.31
CA VAL A 106 11.63 1.13 -16.96
C VAL A 106 11.86 1.66 -15.53
N PHE A 107 11.01 2.57 -15.06
CA PHE A 107 11.11 3.17 -13.71
C PHE A 107 10.01 2.66 -12.76
N GLU A 108 8.76 2.62 -13.21
CA GLU A 108 7.63 2.17 -12.37
C GLU A 108 7.70 0.68 -12.00
N GLY A 109 8.13 -0.18 -12.93
CA GLY A 109 8.22 -1.62 -12.69
C GLY A 109 9.15 -1.97 -11.52
N PRO A 110 10.41 -1.49 -11.52
CA PRO A 110 11.30 -1.66 -10.36
C PRO A 110 10.76 -1.04 -9.07
N ALA A 111 10.12 0.13 -9.13
CA ALA A 111 9.50 0.75 -7.96
C ALA A 111 8.36 -0.11 -7.38
N ALA A 112 7.46 -0.62 -8.22
CA ALA A 112 6.36 -1.50 -7.82
C ALA A 112 6.87 -2.84 -7.27
N ALA A 113 7.92 -3.40 -7.87
CA ALA A 113 8.58 -4.60 -7.36
C ALA A 113 9.20 -4.38 -5.97
N ALA A 114 9.80 -3.20 -5.73
CA ALA A 114 10.34 -2.82 -4.43
C ALA A 114 9.22 -2.66 -3.38
N VAL A 115 8.14 -1.93 -3.70
CA VAL A 115 6.96 -1.79 -2.83
C VAL A 115 6.40 -3.16 -2.47
N ARG A 116 6.20 -4.04 -3.46
CA ARG A 116 5.70 -5.40 -3.25
C ARG A 116 6.58 -6.18 -2.26
N LYS A 117 7.91 -6.15 -2.44
CA LYS A 117 8.84 -6.87 -1.57
C LYS A 117 8.85 -6.30 -0.15
N ILE A 118 8.90 -4.98 -0.01
CA ILE A 118 8.92 -4.32 1.30
C ILE A 118 7.61 -4.59 2.05
N TYR A 119 6.47 -4.43 1.39
CA TYR A 119 5.17 -4.55 2.02
C TYR A 119 4.80 -6.00 2.37
N PHE A 120 4.92 -6.93 1.42
CA PHE A 120 4.48 -8.33 1.63
C PHE A 120 5.54 -9.22 2.29
N ASP A 121 6.82 -9.03 1.98
CA ASP A 121 7.86 -9.98 2.40
C ASP A 121 8.64 -9.47 3.62
N LEU A 122 8.97 -8.18 3.66
CA LEU A 122 9.73 -7.61 4.78
C LEU A 122 8.82 -7.21 5.95
N TYR A 123 7.82 -6.35 5.69
CA TYR A 123 6.86 -5.93 6.70
C TYR A 123 5.90 -7.07 7.01
N GLY A 124 5.09 -7.50 6.04
CA GLY A 124 4.29 -8.72 6.16
C GLY A 124 3.37 -8.77 7.37
N ASN A 125 2.55 -7.73 7.56
CA ASN A 125 1.50 -7.68 8.60
C ASN A 125 0.55 -8.89 8.51
N GLY A 126 0.36 -9.49 7.34
CA GLY A 126 -0.73 -10.43 7.15
C GLY A 126 -2.05 -9.69 6.95
N CYS A 127 -3.16 -10.40 7.03
CA CYS A 127 -4.46 -9.89 6.64
C CYS A 127 -5.59 -10.60 7.37
N TYR A 128 -6.81 -10.07 7.29
CA TYR A 128 -7.99 -10.72 7.84
C TYR A 128 -8.96 -11.20 6.76
N SER A 129 -9.67 -12.28 7.04
CA SER A 129 -10.77 -12.78 6.21
C SER A 129 -12.06 -12.82 7.02
N VAL A 130 -13.14 -12.25 6.48
CA VAL A 130 -14.44 -12.23 7.16
C VAL A 130 -15.27 -13.47 6.77
N GLN A 131 -15.61 -14.26 7.78
CA GLN A 131 -16.58 -15.34 7.66
C GLN A 131 -17.97 -14.82 8.04
N CYS A 132 -18.93 -15.06 7.16
CA CYS A 132 -20.31 -14.66 7.39
C CYS A 132 -21.13 -15.88 7.78
N PRO A 133 -22.09 -15.77 8.69
CA PRO A 133 -23.08 -16.82 8.93
C PRO A 133 -23.75 -17.25 7.62
N ALA A 134 -24.21 -18.51 7.54
CA ALA A 134 -24.90 -19.02 6.36
C ALA A 134 -26.09 -18.10 6.00
N GLY A 135 -26.13 -17.60 4.75
CA GLY A 135 -27.14 -16.64 4.29
C GLY A 135 -26.96 -15.20 4.80
N GLY A 136 -25.94 -14.92 5.62
CA GLY A 136 -25.71 -13.63 6.27
C GLY A 136 -25.09 -12.56 5.37
N ARG A 137 -24.51 -12.91 4.21
CA ARG A 137 -24.05 -11.89 3.26
C ARG A 137 -25.24 -11.26 2.57
N SER A 138 -25.41 -9.95 2.75
CA SER A 138 -26.40 -9.21 1.98
C SER A 138 -26.04 -9.27 0.50
N ALA A 139 -26.93 -9.84 -0.31
CA ALA A 139 -26.78 -9.83 -1.77
C ALA A 139 -26.79 -8.41 -2.36
N ARG A 140 -27.41 -7.45 -1.65
CA ARG A 140 -27.53 -6.06 -2.13
C ARG A 140 -26.29 -5.23 -1.84
N THR A 141 -25.80 -5.28 -0.60
CA THR A 141 -24.70 -4.41 -0.18
C THR A 141 -23.36 -5.12 -0.09
N GLY A 142 -23.34 -6.46 -0.23
CA GLY A 142 -22.18 -7.29 0.10
C GLY A 142 -21.87 -7.32 1.61
N GLY A 143 -22.66 -6.61 2.44
CA GLY A 143 -22.43 -6.50 3.87
C GLY A 143 -22.52 -7.84 4.58
N CYS A 144 -21.73 -7.98 5.64
CA CYS A 144 -21.64 -9.19 6.45
C CYS A 144 -22.01 -8.86 7.91
N PRO A 145 -23.30 -8.61 8.21
CA PRO A 145 -23.76 -8.46 9.59
C PRO A 145 -23.37 -9.69 10.40
N ASN A 146 -22.81 -9.46 11.59
CA ASN A 146 -22.27 -10.51 12.48
C ASN A 146 -21.13 -11.34 11.85
N GLY A 147 -20.42 -10.78 10.87
CA GLY A 147 -19.21 -11.39 10.35
C GLY A 147 -18.14 -11.48 11.42
N VAL A 148 -17.44 -12.62 11.46
CA VAL A 148 -16.29 -12.83 12.33
C VAL A 148 -15.04 -12.86 11.46
N ALA A 149 -14.08 -12.00 11.76
CA ALA A 149 -12.80 -11.97 11.07
C ALA A 149 -11.83 -12.99 11.69
N THR A 150 -11.06 -13.65 10.83
CA THR A 150 -9.90 -14.45 11.21
C THR A 150 -8.66 -13.77 10.64
N TYR A 151 -7.70 -13.48 11.50
CA TYR A 151 -6.41 -12.92 11.14
C TYR A 151 -5.42 -14.04 10.77
N THR A 152 -4.60 -13.83 9.74
CA THR A 152 -3.61 -14.81 9.29
C THR A 152 -2.36 -14.89 10.18
N GLY A 153 -2.13 -13.88 11.02
CA GLY A 153 -0.84 -13.66 11.65
C GLY A 153 0.13 -12.93 10.72
N GLU A 154 1.14 -12.32 11.33
CA GLU A 154 2.26 -11.69 10.64
C GLU A 154 3.13 -12.75 9.97
N THR A 155 3.61 -12.45 8.77
CA THR A 155 4.52 -13.31 8.01
C THR A 155 5.90 -12.70 7.85
N GLY A 156 6.02 -11.38 8.00
CA GLY A 156 7.27 -10.64 7.85
C GLY A 156 7.91 -10.32 9.20
N TYR A 157 9.23 -10.41 9.25
CA TYR A 157 10.01 -10.06 10.45
C TYR A 157 9.85 -8.59 10.84
N GLY A 158 9.57 -7.71 9.88
CA GLY A 158 9.36 -6.29 10.10
C GLY A 158 8.11 -5.99 10.93
N ALA A 159 6.96 -6.61 10.61
CA ALA A 159 5.75 -6.45 11.42
C ALA A 159 5.97 -6.97 12.84
N TRP A 160 6.58 -8.16 12.96
CA TRP A 160 6.90 -8.74 14.26
C TRP A 160 7.76 -7.84 15.13
N LEU A 161 8.83 -7.27 14.57
CA LEU A 161 9.69 -6.35 15.30
C LEU A 161 8.93 -5.09 15.74
N LEU A 162 8.18 -4.48 14.82
CA LEU A 162 7.52 -3.20 15.07
C LEU A 162 6.38 -3.34 16.07
N ASN A 163 5.56 -4.38 15.95
CA ASN A 163 4.46 -4.59 16.89
C ASN A 163 4.97 -4.99 18.27
N LYS A 164 6.06 -5.77 18.37
CA LYS A 164 6.70 -6.09 19.66
C LYS A 164 7.41 -4.90 20.32
N ALA A 165 7.89 -3.94 19.54
CA ALA A 165 8.51 -2.74 20.09
C ALA A 165 7.49 -1.71 20.63
N ASN A 166 6.21 -1.84 20.25
CA ASN A 166 5.16 -0.88 20.58
C ASN A 166 4.01 -1.47 21.43
N GLY A 167 4.05 -2.77 21.73
CA GLY A 167 3.14 -3.46 22.66
C GLY A 167 3.84 -3.87 23.93
#